data_AF-A0A914LCB2-F1
#
_entry.id   AF-A0A914LCB2-F1
#
_cell.length_a   1.000
_cell.length_b   1.000
_cell.length_c   1.000
_cell.angle_alpha   90.00
_cell.angle_beta   90.00
_cell.angle_gamma   90.00
#
_symmetry.space_group_name_H-M   'P 1'
#
loop_
_entity.id
_entity.type
_entity.pdbx_description
1 polymer ?
#
loop_
_entity_poly.entity_id
_entity_poly.type
_entity_poly.pdbx_seq_one_letter_code
_entity_poly.pdbx_strand_id
1 'polypeptide(L)'
;MAEEMVGNALLDTSVLIFDEATQGSFAELANLVCRLPKLEKILVTGDKYQLGVHLQDLPNSLHEGFGLESMVQQLVGSSLVRHTRLVTCYRMHPLLVHIVSYASYEQHGESLEPGTAEEDRTLLTLSSFPLPMQNVPIVLLNIISTRRQDSVSHSLTNDEHTTSVVNLVSALYNYISPDVSLVVICLYLYQKECLQKEFENLGWNVLVVSVDGYQAQESDLVVLVTTRSRRNIGNLGDTSDFLRDDCRATVALSRAKHGLFLVGDVEILRSGTVWNRFLDKASEYTHIVGSEYLNVLRSGRCKRDRFGQLSPLMAEVYLTFRMRSLLSLSKKYGQTTVEMSVGEMNRARVVHLLTGMLEEKTGLTGIMGGIQIKTLTLFIIGKTATGNNGLEGP
;
A
#
# COMPACT_ATOMS: atom_id res chain seq x y z
N MET A 1 43.47 2.61 26.20
CA MET A 1 42.40 2.43 27.21
C MET A 1 41.05 2.08 26.60
N ALA A 2 40.34 2.95 25.85
CA ALA A 2 39.05 2.57 25.24
C ALA A 2 39.18 1.46 24.17
N GLU A 3 40.14 1.57 23.25
CA GLU A 3 40.42 0.51 22.25
C GLU A 3 40.90 -0.80 22.88
N GLU A 4 41.61 -0.71 24.01
CA GLU A 4 42.13 -1.85 24.76
C GLU A 4 41.03 -2.58 25.54
N MET A 5 40.06 -1.81 26.07
CA MET A 5 38.85 -2.35 26.70
C MET A 5 37.91 -2.99 25.68
N VAL A 6 37.77 -2.41 24.47
CA VAL A 6 37.01 -3.01 23.37
C VAL A 6 37.69 -4.29 22.87
N GLY A 7 39.03 -4.27 22.72
CA GLY A 7 39.81 -5.45 22.34
C GLY A 7 39.67 -6.61 23.33
N ASN A 8 39.77 -6.33 24.63
CA ASN A 8 39.60 -7.34 25.67
C ASN A 8 38.14 -7.86 25.75
N ALA A 9 37.15 -6.98 25.60
CA ALA A 9 35.73 -7.38 25.59
C ALA A 9 35.41 -8.32 24.41
N LEU A 10 35.99 -8.07 23.23
CA LEU A 10 35.83 -8.93 22.06
C LEU A 10 36.49 -10.29 22.26
N LEU A 11 37.71 -10.33 22.80
CA LEU A 11 38.43 -11.59 23.05
C LEU A 11 37.76 -12.49 24.09
N ASP A 12 36.98 -11.90 25.00
CA ASP A 12 36.21 -12.62 26.04
C ASP A 12 34.77 -12.94 25.65
N THR A 13 34.34 -12.60 24.43
CA THR A 13 32.96 -12.84 23.98
C THR A 13 32.70 -14.32 23.75
N SER A 14 31.74 -14.88 24.52
CA SER A 14 31.29 -16.28 24.40
C SER A 14 29.94 -16.45 23.70
N VAL A 15 29.14 -15.38 23.63
CA VAL A 15 27.83 -15.38 22.98
C VAL A 15 27.73 -14.17 22.05
N LEU A 16 27.31 -14.40 20.82
CA LEU A 16 27.07 -13.37 19.82
C LEU A 16 25.61 -13.40 19.38
N ILE A 17 24.96 -12.24 19.35
CA ILE A 17 23.57 -12.09 18.92
C ILE A 17 23.55 -11.10 17.75
N PHE A 18 23.00 -11.54 16.62
CA PHE A 18 22.70 -10.69 15.47
C PHE A 18 21.20 -10.46 15.39
N ASP A 19 20.81 -9.19 15.43
CA ASP A 19 19.47 -8.73 15.12
C ASP A 19 19.43 -8.09 13.73
N GLU A 20 18.29 -8.19 13.06
CA GLU A 20 18.11 -7.77 11.65
C GLU A 20 19.22 -8.30 10.73
N ALA A 21 19.67 -9.53 11.01
CA ALA A 21 20.84 -10.14 10.41
C ALA A 21 20.69 -10.35 8.89
N THR A 22 19.49 -10.17 8.35
CA THR A 22 19.27 -10.25 6.91
C THR A 22 20.04 -9.19 6.13
N GLN A 23 20.31 -8.05 6.76
CA GLN A 23 21.09 -6.95 6.20
C GLN A 23 22.61 -7.18 6.25
N GLY A 24 23.07 -8.16 7.02
CA GLY A 24 24.48 -8.53 7.09
C GLY A 24 24.81 -9.69 6.16
N SER A 25 25.97 -9.60 5.53
CA SER A 25 26.50 -10.63 4.64
C SER A 25 27.01 -11.84 5.43
N PHE A 26 26.99 -13.01 4.81
CA PHE A 26 27.58 -14.22 5.39
C PHE A 26 29.10 -14.07 5.61
N ALA A 27 29.79 -13.31 4.75
CA ALA A 27 31.21 -13.01 4.88
C ALA A 27 31.53 -12.22 6.16
N GLU A 28 30.68 -11.26 6.54
CA GLU A 28 30.83 -10.53 7.81
C GLU A 28 30.70 -11.46 9.02
N LEU A 29 29.72 -12.37 8.99
CA LEU A 29 29.56 -13.40 10.02
C LEU A 29 30.81 -14.28 10.11
N ALA A 30 31.29 -14.81 8.98
CA ALA A 30 32.47 -15.67 8.93
C ALA A 30 33.72 -14.96 9.48
N ASN A 31 33.92 -13.69 9.10
CA ASN A 31 35.02 -12.87 9.58
C ASN A 31 34.94 -12.63 11.10
N LEU A 32 33.75 -12.38 11.65
CA LEU A 32 33.56 -12.20 13.09
C LEU A 32 33.84 -13.48 13.87
N VAL A 33 33.31 -14.62 13.42
CA VAL A 33 33.53 -15.92 14.08
C VAL A 33 35.02 -16.26 14.17
N CYS A 34 35.80 -15.99 13.12
CA CYS A 34 37.24 -16.22 13.12
C CYS A 34 38.03 -15.34 14.10
N ARG A 35 37.46 -14.23 14.59
CA ARG A 35 38.13 -13.26 15.48
C ARG A 35 37.76 -13.42 16.96
N LEU A 36 36.81 -14.29 17.28
CA LEU A 36 36.29 -14.47 18.64
C LEU A 36 36.67 -15.86 19.18
N PRO A 37 37.85 -16.00 19.82
CA PRO A 37 38.42 -17.31 20.18
C PRO A 37 37.63 -18.06 21.26
N LYS A 38 36.80 -17.35 22.04
CA LYS A 38 35.96 -17.92 23.10
C LYS A 38 34.49 -18.07 22.70
N LEU A 39 34.14 -17.85 21.43
CA LEU A 39 32.76 -17.90 20.96
C LEU A 39 32.20 -19.32 21.04
N GLU A 40 31.15 -19.50 21.82
CA GLU A 40 30.47 -20.80 22.02
C GLU A 40 29.09 -20.84 21.37
N LYS A 41 28.40 -19.68 21.31
CA LYS A 41 27.01 -19.59 20.85
C LYS A 41 26.78 -18.40 19.95
N ILE A 42 26.03 -18.61 18.88
CA ILE A 42 25.57 -17.57 17.97
C ILE A 42 24.05 -17.66 17.87
N LEU A 43 23.37 -16.56 18.13
CA LEU A 43 21.95 -16.38 17.86
C LEU A 43 21.81 -15.41 16.69
N VAL A 44 21.11 -15.83 15.64
CA VAL A 44 20.86 -15.00 14.46
C VAL A 44 19.36 -14.84 14.33
N THR A 45 18.92 -13.58 14.24
CA THR A 45 17.51 -13.22 14.08
C THR A 45 17.37 -12.30 12.87
N GLY A 46 16.25 -12.41 12.17
CA GLY A 46 15.96 -11.64 10.96
C GLY A 46 14.86 -12.29 10.14
N ASP A 47 14.34 -11.54 9.18
CA ASP A 47 13.25 -11.97 8.30
C ASP A 47 13.69 -11.92 6.84
N LYS A 48 13.90 -13.08 6.23
CA LYS A 48 14.40 -13.21 4.85
C LYS A 48 13.47 -12.57 3.79
N TYR A 49 12.25 -12.18 4.16
CA TYR A 49 11.29 -11.45 3.32
C TYR A 49 11.26 -9.93 3.60
N GLN A 50 12.13 -9.43 4.48
CA GLN A 50 12.41 -7.99 4.69
C GLN A 50 13.77 -7.63 4.08
N LEU A 51 14.30 -6.42 4.34
CA LEU A 51 15.51 -5.93 3.65
C LEU A 51 16.69 -6.90 3.83
N GLY A 52 17.33 -7.17 2.70
CA GLY A 52 18.57 -7.92 2.62
C GLY A 52 19.79 -7.01 2.62
N VAL A 53 20.95 -7.59 2.31
CA VAL A 53 22.23 -6.90 2.20
C VAL A 53 22.16 -5.84 1.09
N HIS A 54 22.68 -4.64 1.36
CA HIS A 54 22.73 -3.57 0.37
C HIS A 54 23.85 -3.82 -0.64
N LEU A 55 23.51 -4.35 -1.82
CA LEU A 55 24.46 -4.70 -2.89
C LEU A 55 24.26 -3.88 -4.17
N GLN A 56 23.57 -2.73 -4.11
CA GLN A 56 23.16 -1.98 -5.30
C GLN A 56 24.34 -1.46 -6.14
N ASP A 57 25.47 -1.15 -5.49
CA ASP A 57 26.68 -0.68 -6.16
C ASP A 57 27.53 -1.82 -6.76
N LEU A 58 27.11 -3.09 -6.56
CA LEU A 58 27.84 -4.26 -7.00
C LEU A 58 27.13 -4.95 -8.18
N PRO A 59 27.88 -5.46 -9.18
CA PRO A 59 27.32 -6.28 -10.24
C PRO A 59 26.59 -7.50 -9.69
N ASN A 60 25.41 -7.83 -10.26
CA ASN A 60 24.60 -8.99 -9.86
C ASN A 60 25.39 -10.31 -9.88
N SER A 61 26.41 -10.44 -10.73
CA SER A 61 27.29 -11.61 -10.79
C SER A 61 28.11 -11.85 -9.52
N LEU A 62 28.24 -10.84 -8.66
CA LEU A 62 28.93 -10.92 -7.38
C LEU A 62 27.99 -11.16 -6.20
N HIS A 63 26.67 -11.08 -6.42
CA HIS A 63 25.69 -11.20 -5.32
C HIS A 63 25.64 -12.61 -4.74
N GLU A 64 26.02 -13.63 -5.53
CA GLU A 64 26.01 -15.04 -5.13
C GLU A 64 27.42 -15.66 -5.21
N GLY A 65 27.72 -16.60 -4.32
CA GLY A 65 28.94 -17.41 -4.32
C GLY A 65 30.16 -16.74 -3.67
N PHE A 66 30.08 -15.46 -3.32
CA PHE A 66 31.16 -14.69 -2.68
C PHE A 66 30.92 -14.44 -1.17
N GLY A 67 29.85 -15.00 -0.60
CA GLY A 67 29.47 -14.77 0.79
C GLY A 67 28.84 -13.39 1.03
N LEU A 68 28.45 -12.68 -0.04
CA LEU A 68 27.73 -11.40 0.04
C LEU A 68 26.23 -11.60 0.26
N GLU A 69 25.75 -12.83 0.10
CA GLU A 69 24.39 -13.23 0.44
C GLU A 69 24.10 -12.98 1.92
N SER A 70 22.82 -12.76 2.21
CA SER A 70 22.32 -12.61 3.56
C SER A 70 22.71 -13.79 4.45
N MET A 71 23.27 -13.52 5.63
CA MET A 71 23.66 -14.60 6.55
C MET A 71 22.45 -15.45 6.97
N VAL A 72 21.26 -14.85 7.12
CA VAL A 72 20.03 -15.59 7.44
C VAL A 72 19.66 -16.54 6.31
N GLN A 73 19.72 -16.10 5.05
CA GLN A 73 19.39 -16.96 3.91
C GLN A 73 20.35 -18.15 3.83
N GLN A 74 21.65 -17.92 4.01
CA GLN A 74 22.68 -18.97 4.01
C GLN A 74 22.51 -19.95 5.17
N LEU A 75 22.29 -19.44 6.39
CA LEU A 75 22.13 -20.27 7.58
C LEU A 75 20.84 -21.11 7.56
N VAL A 76 19.73 -20.54 7.12
CA VAL A 76 18.45 -21.26 6.99
C VAL A 76 18.52 -22.36 5.92
N GLY A 77 19.34 -22.19 4.88
CA GLY A 77 19.60 -23.21 3.88
C GLY A 77 20.42 -24.41 4.37
N SER A 78 21.09 -24.30 5.53
CA SER A 78 21.94 -25.35 6.08
C SER A 78 21.18 -26.30 7.00
N SER A 79 21.25 -27.60 6.71
CA SER A 79 20.70 -28.65 7.58
C SER A 79 21.38 -28.76 8.96
N LEU A 80 22.55 -28.16 9.10
CA LEU A 80 23.32 -28.14 10.36
C LEU A 80 22.82 -27.06 11.33
N VAL A 81 22.06 -26.09 10.85
CA VAL A 81 21.59 -24.95 11.64
C VAL A 81 20.15 -25.18 12.07
N ARG A 82 19.93 -25.24 13.38
CA ARG A 82 18.58 -25.22 13.94
C ARG A 82 18.01 -23.82 13.79
N HIS A 83 16.80 -23.72 13.25
CA HIS A 83 16.07 -22.47 13.16
C HIS A 83 14.63 -22.68 13.65
N THR A 84 14.03 -21.60 14.13
CA THR A 84 12.62 -21.55 14.52
C THR A 84 11.98 -20.32 13.88
N ARG A 85 10.69 -20.40 13.58
CA ARG A 85 9.92 -19.29 13.01
C ARG A 85 8.98 -18.73 14.07
N LEU A 86 8.93 -17.42 14.17
CA LEU A 86 7.92 -16.71 14.97
C LEU A 86 6.79 -16.30 14.03
N VAL A 87 5.60 -16.86 14.25
CA VAL A 87 4.45 -16.67 13.35
C VAL A 87 3.45 -15.64 13.86
N THR A 88 3.44 -15.34 15.15
CA THR A 88 2.46 -14.45 15.75
C THR A 88 2.92 -12.98 15.70
N CYS A 89 2.15 -12.12 15.04
CA CYS A 89 2.39 -10.69 14.93
C CYS A 89 1.57 -9.91 15.95
N TYR A 90 2.24 -9.21 16.88
CA TYR A 90 1.60 -8.37 17.89
C TYR A 90 1.52 -6.88 17.52
N ARG A 91 2.03 -6.49 16.34
CA ARG A 91 2.11 -5.08 15.91
C ARG A 91 0.79 -4.58 15.32
N MET A 92 0.36 -5.21 14.24
CA MET A 92 -0.66 -4.71 13.31
C MET A 92 -2.08 -5.07 13.76
N HIS A 93 -3.07 -4.30 13.32
CA HIS A 93 -4.49 -4.71 13.32
C HIS A 93 -4.65 -6.09 12.66
N PRO A 94 -5.50 -7.00 13.16
CA PRO A 94 -5.65 -8.35 12.60
C PRO A 94 -5.85 -8.40 11.08
N LEU A 95 -6.73 -7.55 10.55
CA LEU A 95 -6.90 -7.40 9.10
C LEU A 95 -5.60 -7.07 8.33
N LEU A 96 -4.77 -6.17 8.86
CA LEU A 96 -3.48 -5.83 8.25
C LEU A 96 -2.53 -7.03 8.27
N VAL A 97 -2.48 -7.79 9.38
CA VAL A 97 -1.69 -9.03 9.49
C VAL A 97 -2.10 -10.01 8.38
N HIS A 98 -3.39 -10.25 8.21
CA HIS A 98 -3.89 -11.18 7.19
C HIS A 98 -3.52 -10.77 5.77
N ILE A 99 -3.63 -9.48 5.44
CA ILE A 99 -3.31 -8.98 4.10
C ILE A 99 -1.80 -9.06 3.84
N VAL A 100 -0.96 -8.69 4.82
CA VAL A 100 0.50 -8.77 4.72
C VAL A 100 0.97 -10.23 4.67
N SER A 101 0.41 -11.12 5.49
CA SER A 101 0.65 -12.57 5.46
C SER A 101 0.45 -13.13 4.05
N TYR A 102 -0.70 -12.85 3.45
CA TYR A 102 -1.04 -13.29 2.10
C TYR A 102 -0.09 -12.75 1.04
N ALA A 103 0.26 -11.46 1.12
CA ALA A 103 1.08 -10.80 0.11
C ALA A 103 2.54 -11.25 0.14
N SER A 104 3.11 -11.40 1.33
CA SER A 104 4.56 -11.54 1.53
C SER A 104 5.01 -12.94 1.98
N TYR A 105 4.17 -13.74 2.65
CA TYR A 105 4.62 -14.98 3.30
C TYR A 105 3.95 -16.25 2.76
N GLU A 106 2.63 -16.24 2.53
CA GLU A 106 1.84 -17.44 2.17
C GLU A 106 2.27 -18.08 0.86
N GLN A 107 2.77 -17.27 -0.06
CA GLN A 107 3.26 -17.70 -1.37
C GLN A 107 4.55 -18.53 -1.27
N HIS A 108 5.19 -18.50 -0.10
CA HIS A 108 6.38 -19.28 0.22
C HIS A 108 6.08 -20.41 1.22
N GLY A 109 4.80 -20.67 1.52
CA GLY A 109 4.40 -21.69 2.50
C GLY A 109 4.60 -21.27 3.95
N GLU A 110 4.73 -19.97 4.23
CA GLU A 110 4.86 -19.39 5.56
C GLU A 110 3.64 -18.52 5.86
N SER A 111 3.29 -18.29 7.13
CA SER A 111 2.11 -17.48 7.47
C SER A 111 2.34 -16.66 8.72
N LEU A 112 1.65 -15.52 8.79
CA LEU A 112 1.56 -14.71 10.00
C LEU A 112 0.15 -14.78 10.59
N GLU A 113 0.09 -14.86 11.92
CA GLU A 113 -1.16 -14.89 12.68
C GLU A 113 -1.25 -13.66 13.60
N PRO A 114 -2.42 -13.05 13.75
CA PRO A 114 -2.58 -11.92 14.66
C PRO A 114 -2.44 -12.36 16.13
N GLY A 115 -1.58 -11.68 16.88
CA GLY A 115 -1.43 -11.85 18.32
C GLY A 115 -2.22 -10.86 19.16
N THR A 116 -2.80 -9.84 18.54
CA THR A 116 -3.66 -8.82 19.18
C THR A 116 -5.09 -8.95 18.70
N ALA A 117 -6.04 -8.55 19.53
CA ALA A 117 -7.44 -8.50 19.12
C ALA A 117 -7.75 -7.22 18.32
N GLU A 118 -8.89 -7.15 17.64
CA GLU A 118 -9.26 -5.95 16.87
C GLU A 118 -9.48 -4.74 17.78
N GLU A 119 -9.96 -4.99 19.00
CA GLU A 119 -10.24 -3.99 20.04
C GLU A 119 -8.99 -3.22 20.47
N ASP A 120 -7.83 -3.90 20.45
CA ASP A 120 -6.52 -3.32 20.77
C ASP A 120 -5.98 -2.42 19.64
N ARG A 121 -6.64 -2.42 18.48
CA ARG A 121 -6.20 -1.71 17.27
C ARG A 121 -7.27 -0.78 16.70
N THR A 122 -8.06 -0.16 17.58
CA THR A 122 -9.28 0.59 17.24
C THR A 122 -9.12 2.05 16.81
N LEU A 123 -7.92 2.62 16.88
CA LEU A 123 -7.68 4.06 16.67
C LEU A 123 -8.35 4.62 15.41
N LEU A 124 -8.28 3.94 14.26
CA LEU A 124 -9.03 4.36 13.07
C LEU A 124 -10.45 3.79 13.02
N THR A 125 -10.62 2.52 13.37
CA THR A 125 -11.89 1.80 13.12
C THR A 125 -13.04 2.30 13.97
N LEU A 126 -12.77 2.80 15.19
CA LEU A 126 -13.76 3.44 16.07
C LEU A 126 -13.75 4.97 15.99
N SER A 127 -12.85 5.57 15.19
CA SER A 127 -12.83 7.02 15.02
C SER A 127 -13.94 7.51 14.09
N SER A 128 -14.20 8.82 14.13
CA SER A 128 -15.03 9.50 13.15
C SER A 128 -14.31 9.78 11.83
N PHE A 129 -13.05 9.32 11.67
CA PHE A 129 -12.31 9.48 10.42
C PHE A 129 -13.06 8.77 9.29
N PRO A 130 -13.27 9.41 8.14
CA PRO A 130 -14.15 8.89 7.10
C PRO A 130 -13.44 7.84 6.24
N LEU A 131 -13.23 6.65 6.79
CA LEU A 131 -12.68 5.51 6.04
C LEU A 131 -13.59 5.14 4.83
N PRO A 132 -13.02 4.78 3.66
CA PRO A 132 -13.78 4.33 2.49
C PRO A 132 -14.75 3.20 2.81
N MET A 133 -14.31 2.25 3.64
CA MET A 133 -15.13 1.20 4.24
C MET A 133 -15.05 1.31 5.76
N GLN A 134 -16.19 1.29 6.43
CA GLN A 134 -16.24 1.35 7.89
C GLN A 134 -15.52 0.16 8.51
N ASN A 135 -14.81 0.41 9.62
CA ASN A 135 -14.02 -0.57 10.37
C ASN A 135 -12.86 -1.23 9.60
N VAL A 136 -12.50 -0.71 8.42
CA VAL A 136 -11.36 -1.22 7.64
C VAL A 136 -10.20 -0.22 7.73
N PRO A 137 -9.11 -0.53 8.46
CA PRO A 137 -8.00 0.41 8.72
C PRO A 137 -7.05 0.61 7.53
N ILE A 138 -7.57 0.55 6.30
CA ILE A 138 -6.78 0.62 5.07
C ILE A 138 -7.45 1.56 4.07
N VAL A 139 -6.67 2.52 3.58
CA VAL A 139 -7.09 3.41 2.49
C VAL A 139 -6.13 3.25 1.32
N LEU A 140 -6.67 2.91 0.15
CA LEU A 140 -5.92 2.79 -1.10
C LEU A 140 -6.25 4.00 -1.99
N LEU A 141 -5.37 5.00 -2.01
CA LEU A 141 -5.55 6.25 -2.73
C LEU A 141 -4.79 6.20 -4.07
N ASN A 142 -5.55 6.03 -5.16
CA ASN A 142 -5.03 5.97 -6.52
C ASN A 142 -4.86 7.37 -7.12
N ILE A 143 -3.62 7.84 -7.22
CA ILE A 143 -3.28 9.14 -7.81
C ILE A 143 -2.49 8.93 -9.11
N ILE A 144 -3.17 9.16 -10.24
CA ILE A 144 -2.60 9.10 -11.58
C ILE A 144 -2.15 10.50 -11.98
N SER A 145 -0.84 10.73 -12.00
CA SER A 145 -0.23 12.04 -12.29
C SER A 145 1.08 11.93 -13.08
N THR A 146 1.76 13.04 -13.32
CA THR A 146 3.07 13.04 -14.01
C THR A 146 4.18 13.22 -12.98
N ARG A 147 5.13 12.28 -12.93
CA ARG A 147 6.32 12.37 -12.07
C ARG A 147 7.33 13.37 -12.62
N ARG A 148 8.17 13.94 -11.75
CA ARG A 148 9.40 14.67 -12.10
C ARG A 148 10.62 13.89 -11.62
N GLN A 149 11.73 14.01 -12.34
CA GLN A 149 13.02 13.48 -11.93
C GLN A 149 13.95 14.65 -11.61
N ASP A 150 14.63 14.56 -10.47
CA ASP A 150 15.63 15.54 -10.10
C ASP A 150 16.84 15.46 -11.03
N SER A 151 17.35 16.61 -11.45
CA SER A 151 18.43 16.69 -12.44
C SER A 151 19.80 16.27 -11.90
N VAL A 152 19.96 16.21 -10.57
CA VAL A 152 21.26 15.96 -9.91
C VAL A 152 21.30 14.58 -9.28
N SER A 153 20.32 14.25 -8.45
CA SER A 153 20.23 12.97 -7.74
C SER A 153 19.64 11.84 -8.57
N HIS A 154 19.06 12.14 -9.74
CA HIS A 154 18.24 11.22 -10.55
C HIS A 154 17.06 10.59 -9.81
N SER A 155 16.77 11.01 -8.57
CA SER A 155 15.67 10.52 -7.77
C SER A 155 14.35 11.16 -8.21
N LEU A 156 13.23 10.59 -7.76
CA LEU A 156 11.91 10.96 -8.25
C LEU A 156 11.08 11.70 -7.22
N THR A 157 10.21 12.58 -7.73
CA THR A 157 9.14 13.22 -6.97
C THR A 157 7.86 13.28 -7.80
N ASN A 158 6.74 13.50 -7.13
CA ASN A 158 5.43 13.64 -7.74
C ASN A 158 4.61 14.67 -6.96
N ASP A 159 4.44 15.86 -7.54
CA ASP A 159 3.80 17.00 -6.88
C ASP A 159 2.33 16.74 -6.50
N GLU A 160 1.62 15.96 -7.31
CA GLU A 160 0.26 15.53 -7.02
C GLU A 160 0.22 14.52 -5.87
N HIS A 161 1.21 13.62 -5.77
CA HIS A 161 1.35 12.74 -4.59
C HIS A 161 1.68 13.57 -3.36
N THR A 162 2.60 14.53 -3.44
CA THR A 162 2.95 15.46 -2.36
C THR A 162 1.70 16.19 -1.87
N THR A 163 0.96 16.82 -2.78
CA THR A 163 -0.27 17.54 -2.46
C THR A 163 -1.32 16.61 -1.85
N SER A 164 -1.48 15.41 -2.40
CA SER A 164 -2.43 14.42 -1.87
C SER A 164 -2.10 13.99 -0.45
N VAL A 165 -0.82 13.77 -0.17
CA VAL A 165 -0.31 13.38 1.16
C VAL A 165 -0.48 14.52 2.16
N VAL A 166 -0.14 15.76 1.79
CA VAL A 166 -0.35 16.94 2.65
C VAL A 166 -1.83 17.08 3.01
N ASN A 167 -2.73 16.94 2.04
CA ASN A 167 -4.18 16.99 2.28
C ASN A 167 -4.66 15.86 3.19
N LEU A 168 -4.14 14.65 3.01
CA LEU A 168 -4.49 13.50 3.83
C LEU A 168 -4.00 13.67 5.26
N VAL A 169 -2.75 14.08 5.46
CA VAL A 169 -2.16 14.33 6.78
C VAL A 169 -2.88 15.48 7.48
N SER A 170 -3.20 16.56 6.76
CA SER A 170 -4.02 17.66 7.27
C SER A 170 -5.36 17.17 7.79
N ALA A 171 -6.03 16.31 7.02
CA ALA A 171 -7.29 15.72 7.44
C ALA A 171 -7.09 14.86 8.69
N LEU A 172 -6.09 13.98 8.71
CA LEU A 172 -5.80 13.10 9.85
C LEU A 172 -5.59 13.87 11.15
N TYR A 173 -4.84 14.98 11.13
CA TYR A 173 -4.64 15.81 12.31
C TYR A 173 -5.93 16.38 12.92
N ASN A 174 -7.03 16.47 12.16
CA ASN A 174 -8.33 16.87 12.70
C ASN A 174 -9.06 15.73 13.44
N TYR A 175 -8.63 14.47 13.28
CA TYR A 175 -9.29 13.29 13.83
C TYR A 175 -8.44 12.51 14.84
N ILE A 176 -7.13 12.74 14.87
CA ILE A 176 -6.21 12.03 15.76
C ILE A 176 -5.72 12.92 16.89
N SER A 177 -5.44 12.31 18.03
CA SER A 177 -4.86 13.00 19.17
C SER A 177 -3.35 13.26 18.93
N PRO A 178 -2.76 14.32 19.50
CA PRO A 178 -1.35 14.67 19.26
C PRO A 178 -0.31 13.63 19.69
N ASP A 179 -0.68 12.71 20.58
CA ASP A 179 0.14 11.58 21.05
C ASP A 179 0.19 10.40 20.07
N VAL A 180 -0.68 10.40 19.05
CA VAL A 180 -0.70 9.38 18.01
C VAL A 180 0.51 9.53 17.11
N SER A 181 1.31 8.47 17.02
CA SER A 181 2.46 8.44 16.11
C SER A 181 2.01 8.31 14.65
N LEU A 182 2.34 9.32 13.85
CA LEU A 182 2.09 9.37 12.40
C LEU A 182 3.42 9.49 11.66
N VAL A 183 3.67 8.56 10.74
CA VAL A 183 4.86 8.60 9.87
C VAL A 183 4.47 8.59 8.40
N VAL A 184 5.20 9.36 7.60
CA VAL A 184 5.12 9.34 6.13
C VAL A 184 6.34 8.59 5.59
N ILE A 185 6.11 7.42 5.01
CA ILE A 185 7.16 6.57 4.43
C ILE A 185 7.19 6.78 2.91
N CYS A 186 8.35 7.13 2.38
CA CYS A 186 8.59 7.34 0.97
C CYS A 186 9.49 6.26 0.38
N LEU A 187 9.16 5.76 -0.82
CA LEU A 187 10.04 4.84 -1.55
C LEU A 187 11.27 5.54 -2.15
N TYR A 188 11.21 6.86 -2.36
CA TYR A 188 12.28 7.64 -3.00
C TYR A 188 12.73 8.79 -2.11
N LEU A 189 14.05 8.99 -2.04
CA LEU A 189 14.67 10.00 -1.19
C LEU A 189 14.24 11.43 -1.56
N TYR A 190 14.13 11.76 -2.85
CA TYR A 190 13.74 13.12 -3.25
C TYR A 190 12.27 13.43 -2.92
N GLN A 191 11.37 12.44 -3.03
CA GLN A 191 10.00 12.58 -2.53
C GLN A 191 9.96 12.86 -1.01
N LYS A 192 10.81 12.17 -0.23
CA LYS A 192 10.96 12.42 1.22
C LYS A 192 11.36 13.88 1.47
N GLU A 193 12.38 14.38 0.77
CA GLU A 193 12.85 15.76 0.91
C GLU A 193 11.78 16.80 0.54
N CYS A 194 11.03 16.56 -0.54
CA CYS A 194 9.91 17.43 -0.93
C CYS A 194 8.84 17.48 0.17
N LEU A 195 8.40 16.33 0.67
CA LEU A 195 7.38 16.26 1.71
C LEU A 195 7.84 16.87 3.04
N GLN A 196 9.09 16.61 3.43
CA GLN A 196 9.69 17.19 4.63
C GLN A 196 9.66 18.73 4.57
N LYS A 197 10.08 19.32 3.45
CA LYS A 197 10.03 20.77 3.24
C LYS A 197 8.60 21.33 3.27
N GLU A 198 7.64 20.65 2.66
CA GLU A 198 6.24 21.07 2.70
C GLU A 198 5.68 21.07 4.12
N PHE A 199 5.97 20.03 4.92
CA PHE A 199 5.52 20.00 6.32
C PHE A 199 6.22 21.06 7.19
N GLU A 200 7.51 21.31 6.99
CA GLU A 200 8.24 22.39 7.66
C GLU A 200 7.65 23.76 7.34
N ASN A 201 7.31 24.02 6.06
CA ASN A 201 6.67 25.26 5.63
C ASN A 201 5.29 25.45 6.26
N LEU A 202 4.56 24.37 6.51
CA LEU A 202 3.27 24.38 7.22
C LEU A 202 3.42 24.46 8.75
N GLY A 203 4.65 24.39 9.27
CA GLY A 203 4.94 24.35 10.71
C GLY A 203 4.50 23.05 11.38
N TRP A 204 4.38 21.96 10.64
CA TRP A 204 3.97 20.65 11.16
C TRP A 204 5.19 19.78 11.44
N ASN A 205 5.19 19.14 12.62
CA ASN A 205 6.21 18.17 12.99
C ASN A 205 5.76 16.75 12.60
N VAL A 206 5.84 16.44 11.30
CA VAL A 206 5.53 15.12 10.74
C VAL A 206 6.84 14.38 10.45
N LEU A 207 6.97 13.15 10.92
CA LEU A 207 8.14 12.32 10.60
C LEU A 207 8.05 11.82 9.15
N VAL A 208 8.97 12.26 8.29
CA VAL A 208 9.10 11.77 6.91
C VAL A 208 10.39 10.98 6.74
N VAL A 209 10.27 9.73 6.29
CA VAL A 209 11.37 8.75 6.24
C VAL A 209 11.39 7.99 4.92
N SER A 210 12.53 7.41 4.57
CA SER A 210 12.60 6.38 3.53
C SER A 210 12.19 5.02 4.12
N VAL A 211 11.79 4.07 3.28
CA VAL A 211 11.56 2.67 3.72
C VAL A 211 12.79 2.10 4.41
N ASP A 212 13.96 2.24 3.78
CA ASP A 212 15.23 1.71 4.29
C ASP A 212 15.60 2.32 5.66
N GLY A 213 15.29 3.60 5.88
CA GLY A 213 15.55 4.29 7.14
C GLY A 213 14.50 4.02 8.24
N TYR A 214 13.46 3.25 7.95
CA TYR A 214 12.36 2.97 8.88
C TYR A 214 12.17 1.47 9.17
N GLN A 215 13.20 0.66 8.91
CA GLN A 215 13.22 -0.73 9.37
C GLN A 215 13.27 -0.81 10.90
N ALA A 216 12.71 -1.88 11.47
CA ALA A 216 12.55 -2.12 12.90
C ALA A 216 11.72 -1.07 13.69
N GLN A 217 11.28 0.02 13.05
CA GLN A 217 10.39 1.01 13.64
C GLN A 217 8.92 0.70 13.31
N GLU A 218 8.02 1.29 14.09
CA GLU A 218 6.58 1.18 13.91
C GLU A 218 5.91 2.50 14.31
N SER A 219 4.74 2.76 13.72
CA SER A 219 3.89 3.90 14.06
C SER A 219 2.44 3.47 14.13
N ASP A 220 1.65 4.21 14.88
CA ASP A 220 0.21 3.97 14.97
C ASP A 220 -0.43 4.13 13.60
N LEU A 221 -0.07 5.19 12.87
CA LEU A 221 -0.52 5.47 11.52
C LEU A 221 0.64 5.63 10.55
N VAL A 222 0.53 4.98 9.39
CA VAL A 222 1.52 5.06 8.31
C VAL A 222 0.86 5.59 7.05
N VAL A 223 1.42 6.65 6.48
CA VAL A 223 1.12 7.11 5.12
C VAL A 223 2.28 6.69 4.21
N LEU A 224 2.02 5.73 3.34
CA LEU A 224 3.00 5.16 2.42
C LEU A 224 2.84 5.78 1.02
N VAL A 225 3.91 6.39 0.51
CA VAL A 225 3.91 7.15 -0.74
C VAL A 225 4.86 6.52 -1.75
N THR A 226 4.33 6.12 -2.91
CA THR A 226 5.08 5.34 -3.89
C THR A 226 5.67 6.17 -5.03
N THR A 227 5.21 7.41 -5.23
CA THR A 227 5.76 8.44 -6.15
C THR A 227 5.62 8.14 -7.65
N ARG A 228 5.70 6.88 -8.09
CA ARG A 228 5.64 6.51 -9.52
C ARG A 228 4.20 6.59 -10.07
N SER A 229 4.06 6.99 -11.33
CA SER A 229 2.78 7.05 -12.06
C SER A 229 2.91 6.81 -13.58
N ARG A 230 1.85 6.25 -14.20
CA ARG A 230 1.78 5.65 -15.54
C ARG A 230 1.96 6.62 -16.70
N ARG A 231 1.74 7.92 -16.53
CA ARG A 231 1.85 8.91 -17.63
C ARG A 231 3.25 9.04 -18.26
N ASN A 232 4.24 8.34 -17.73
CA ASN A 232 5.63 8.37 -18.19
C ASN A 232 6.15 7.00 -18.72
N ILE A 233 5.26 6.04 -19.06
CA ILE A 233 5.64 4.76 -19.67
C ILE A 233 6.01 4.96 -21.15
N GLY A 234 7.08 5.73 -21.39
CA GLY A 234 7.76 5.78 -22.69
C GLY A 234 8.74 4.62 -22.90
N ASN A 235 9.15 3.95 -21.81
CA ASN A 235 10.05 2.79 -21.86
C ASN A 235 9.54 1.72 -20.88
N LEU A 236 9.01 0.61 -21.40
CA LEU A 236 8.62 -0.58 -20.62
C LEU A 236 9.79 -1.24 -19.85
N GLY A 237 11.01 -0.71 -19.98
CA GLY A 237 12.20 -1.15 -19.23
C GLY A 237 12.45 -0.40 -17.90
N ASP A 238 11.72 0.67 -17.57
CA ASP A 238 11.96 1.53 -16.39
C ASP A 238 10.91 1.37 -15.26
N THR A 239 10.43 0.15 -15.06
CA THR A 239 9.89 -0.25 -13.74
C THR A 239 11.09 -0.40 -12.80
N SER A 240 11.40 0.68 -12.09
CA SER A 240 12.52 0.74 -11.15
C SER A 240 12.49 -0.36 -10.10
N ASP A 241 13.68 -0.79 -9.72
CA ASP A 241 13.95 -1.84 -8.74
C ASP A 241 13.10 -1.74 -7.46
N PHE A 242 12.88 -0.54 -6.93
CA PHE A 242 12.13 -0.35 -5.67
C PHE A 242 10.67 -0.87 -5.67
N LEU A 243 9.99 -0.88 -6.82
CA LEU A 243 8.64 -1.45 -6.89
C LEU A 243 8.65 -2.95 -7.18
N ARG A 244 9.76 -3.48 -7.68
CA ARG A 244 9.97 -4.91 -7.89
C ARG A 244 10.65 -5.59 -6.69
N ASP A 245 11.19 -4.79 -5.78
CA ASP A 245 11.79 -5.22 -4.53
C ASP A 245 10.69 -5.63 -3.53
N ASP A 246 10.39 -6.91 -3.52
CA ASP A 246 9.39 -7.54 -2.65
C ASP A 246 9.75 -7.39 -1.15
N CYS A 247 11.04 -7.33 -0.83
CA CYS A 247 11.53 -7.11 0.53
C CYS A 247 11.20 -5.71 1.03
N ARG A 248 11.47 -4.68 0.23
CA ARG A 248 11.08 -3.29 0.55
C ARG A 248 9.58 -3.11 0.63
N ALA A 249 8.82 -3.75 -0.27
CA ALA A 249 7.36 -3.73 -0.20
C ALA A 249 6.86 -4.32 1.13
N THR A 250 7.40 -5.46 1.54
CA THR A 250 7.03 -6.14 2.80
C THR A 250 7.34 -5.26 4.00
N VAL A 251 8.50 -4.61 4.05
CA VAL A 251 8.82 -3.66 5.13
C VAL A 251 7.81 -2.52 5.14
N ALA A 252 7.62 -1.84 4.02
CA ALA A 252 6.74 -0.68 3.93
C ALA A 252 5.29 -0.97 4.37
N LEU A 253 4.76 -2.14 4.01
CA LEU A 253 3.38 -2.55 4.30
C LEU A 253 3.16 -3.00 5.76
N SER A 254 4.23 -3.30 6.50
CA SER A 254 4.18 -3.92 7.85
C SER A 254 4.54 -2.97 9.01
N ARG A 255 4.59 -1.66 8.75
CA ARG A 255 5.00 -0.65 9.76
C ARG A 255 3.84 -0.07 10.58
N ALA A 256 2.60 -0.22 10.10
CA ALA A 256 1.42 0.40 10.70
C ALA A 256 0.86 -0.46 11.84
N LYS A 257 0.60 0.11 13.02
CA LYS A 257 -0.11 -0.62 14.08
C LYS A 257 -1.62 -0.55 13.87
N HIS A 258 -2.17 0.66 13.71
CA HIS A 258 -3.61 0.90 13.66
C HIS A 258 -4.15 1.19 12.27
N GLY A 259 -3.33 1.71 11.35
CA GLY A 259 -3.84 2.21 10.08
C GLY A 259 -2.81 2.45 9.00
N LEU A 260 -3.13 2.00 7.78
CA LEU A 260 -2.28 2.17 6.61
C LEU A 260 -3.00 2.96 5.50
N PHE A 261 -2.35 4.03 5.05
CA PHE A 261 -2.78 4.82 3.90
C PHE A 261 -1.76 4.66 2.78
N LEU A 262 -2.15 3.99 1.69
CA LEU A 262 -1.29 3.80 0.53
C LEU A 262 -1.65 4.84 -0.55
N VAL A 263 -0.72 5.74 -0.85
CA VAL A 263 -0.84 6.75 -1.91
C VAL A 263 0.06 6.37 -3.08
N GLY A 264 -0.54 6.09 -4.24
CA GLY A 264 0.23 5.62 -5.40
C GLY A 264 -0.59 5.46 -6.67
N ASP A 265 0.08 5.14 -7.77
CA ASP A 265 -0.59 4.68 -9.00
C ASP A 265 -0.76 3.15 -8.93
N VAL A 266 -2.01 2.70 -8.81
CA VAL A 266 -2.36 1.28 -8.68
C VAL A 266 -1.88 0.46 -9.88
N GLU A 267 -1.94 0.99 -11.10
CA GLU A 267 -1.56 0.23 -12.28
C GLU A 267 -0.04 -0.03 -12.33
N ILE A 268 0.76 0.93 -11.85
CA ILE A 268 2.20 0.70 -11.71
C ILE A 268 2.48 -0.25 -10.54
N LEU A 269 1.83 -0.08 -9.39
CA LEU A 269 2.06 -0.94 -8.23
C LEU A 269 1.80 -2.42 -8.55
N ARG A 270 0.82 -2.71 -9.41
CA ARG A 270 0.54 -4.08 -9.89
C ARG A 270 1.67 -4.73 -10.68
N SER A 271 2.70 -3.99 -11.09
CA SER A 271 3.90 -4.56 -11.70
C SER A 271 4.84 -5.25 -10.70
N GLY A 272 4.74 -4.94 -9.40
CA GLY A 272 5.47 -5.62 -8.33
C GLY A 272 4.68 -6.80 -7.76
N THR A 273 5.36 -7.88 -7.37
CA THR A 273 4.66 -9.13 -7.01
C THR A 273 3.93 -9.01 -5.68
N VAL A 274 4.61 -8.55 -4.63
CA VAL A 274 4.02 -8.31 -3.31
C VAL A 274 2.95 -7.22 -3.38
N TRP A 275 3.23 -6.13 -4.09
CA TRP A 275 2.25 -5.04 -4.29
C TRP A 275 0.97 -5.51 -4.97
N ASN A 276 1.07 -6.31 -6.04
CA ASN A 276 -0.12 -6.82 -6.72
C ASN A 276 -0.96 -7.70 -5.78
N ARG A 277 -0.31 -8.63 -5.05
CA ARG A 277 -1.01 -9.51 -4.10
C ARG A 277 -1.65 -8.72 -2.97
N PHE A 278 -0.93 -7.74 -2.42
CA PHE A 278 -1.45 -6.84 -1.39
C PHE A 278 -2.69 -6.09 -1.89
N LEU A 279 -2.61 -5.50 -3.08
CA LEU A 279 -3.74 -4.77 -3.68
C LEU A 279 -4.94 -5.67 -3.96
N ASP A 280 -4.71 -6.88 -4.47
CA ASP A 280 -5.76 -7.86 -4.73
C ASP A 280 -6.46 -8.23 -3.41
N LYS A 281 -5.70 -8.58 -2.38
CA LYS A 281 -6.26 -8.98 -1.08
C LYS A 281 -6.92 -7.82 -0.35
N ALA A 282 -6.31 -6.64 -0.33
CA ALA A 282 -6.89 -5.45 0.30
C ALA A 282 -8.18 -5.00 -0.40
N SER A 283 -8.29 -5.18 -1.73
CA SER A 283 -9.49 -4.83 -2.49
C SER A 283 -10.72 -5.68 -2.19
N GLU A 284 -10.56 -6.81 -1.49
CA GLU A 284 -11.67 -7.60 -0.94
C GLU A 284 -12.36 -6.88 0.23
N TYR A 285 -11.65 -5.98 0.93
CA TYR A 285 -12.12 -5.32 2.15
C TYR A 285 -12.36 -3.82 1.99
N THR A 286 -11.58 -3.14 1.14
CA THR A 286 -11.69 -1.69 0.93
C THR A 286 -11.72 -1.33 -0.54
N HIS A 287 -12.30 -0.18 -0.85
CA HIS A 287 -12.31 0.33 -2.21
C HIS A 287 -11.06 1.18 -2.49
N ILE A 288 -10.55 1.02 -3.71
CA ILE A 288 -9.57 1.96 -4.25
C ILE A 288 -10.30 3.25 -4.59
N VAL A 289 -9.87 4.34 -3.98
CA VAL A 289 -10.45 5.68 -4.15
C VAL A 289 -9.50 6.59 -4.91
N GLY A 290 -10.00 7.54 -5.67
CA GLY A 290 -9.20 8.56 -6.34
C GLY A 290 -9.11 9.87 -5.54
N SER A 291 -8.69 10.94 -6.21
CA SER A 291 -8.54 12.27 -5.60
C SER A 291 -9.86 12.87 -5.09
N GLU A 292 -11.01 12.38 -5.57
CA GLU A 292 -12.34 12.74 -5.08
C GLU A 292 -12.52 12.45 -3.58
N TYR A 293 -11.86 11.42 -3.05
CA TYR A 293 -11.86 11.11 -1.62
C TYR A 293 -11.22 12.22 -0.77
N LEU A 294 -10.18 12.87 -1.29
CA LEU A 294 -9.55 13.99 -0.57
C LEU A 294 -10.49 15.20 -0.48
N ASN A 295 -11.33 15.43 -1.49
CA ASN A 295 -12.33 16.49 -1.43
C ASN A 295 -13.36 16.26 -0.32
N VAL A 296 -13.65 14.99 -0.05
CA VAL A 296 -14.59 14.57 1.00
C VAL A 296 -14.01 14.84 2.37
N LEU A 297 -12.75 14.43 2.57
CA LEU A 297 -11.98 14.74 3.78
C LEU A 297 -11.96 16.24 4.08
N ARG A 298 -11.72 17.09 3.07
CA ARG A 298 -11.73 18.55 3.22
C ARG A 298 -13.13 19.11 3.53
N SER A 299 -14.17 18.53 2.93
CA SER A 299 -15.53 19.04 3.09
C SER A 299 -16.19 18.69 4.42
N GLY A 300 -15.66 17.68 5.13
CA GLY A 300 -16.24 17.13 6.37
C GLY A 300 -17.60 16.44 6.20
N ARG A 301 -18.20 16.46 4.99
CA ARG A 301 -19.52 15.91 4.72
C ARG A 301 -19.42 14.45 4.27
N CYS A 302 -19.56 13.55 5.23
CA CYS A 302 -19.51 12.12 5.00
C CYS A 302 -20.88 11.51 5.25
N LYS A 303 -21.48 10.93 4.21
CA LYS A 303 -22.64 10.05 4.35
C LYS A 303 -22.15 8.62 4.12
N ARG A 304 -22.75 7.65 4.81
CA ARG A 304 -22.48 6.23 4.60
C ARG A 304 -23.71 5.55 4.02
N ASP A 305 -23.50 4.50 3.23
CA ASP A 305 -24.59 3.64 2.83
C ASP A 305 -24.88 2.55 3.89
N ARG A 306 -25.87 1.70 3.61
CA ARG A 306 -26.27 0.59 4.49
C ARG A 306 -25.21 -0.51 4.68
N PHE A 307 -24.14 -0.48 3.89
CA PHE A 307 -23.03 -1.44 3.94
C PHE A 307 -21.78 -0.83 4.59
N GLY A 308 -21.87 0.39 5.13
CA GLY A 308 -20.77 1.10 5.78
C GLY A 308 -19.80 1.79 4.81
N GLN A 309 -20.08 1.76 3.51
CA GLN A 309 -19.27 2.43 2.49
C GLN A 309 -19.46 3.94 2.57
N LEU A 310 -18.36 4.69 2.49
CA LEU A 310 -18.41 6.14 2.37
C LEU A 310 -19.08 6.50 1.04
N SER A 311 -20.15 7.27 1.09
CA SER A 311 -21.02 7.58 -0.05
C SER A 311 -20.61 8.75 -0.98
N PRO A 312 -19.43 9.38 -0.94
CA PRO A 312 -19.10 10.34 -1.97
C PRO A 312 -18.80 9.56 -3.25
N LEU A 313 -19.68 9.74 -4.23
CA LEU A 313 -19.66 9.11 -5.56
C LEU A 313 -20.09 7.63 -5.59
N MET A 314 -21.37 7.37 -5.34
CA MET A 314 -22.07 6.19 -5.91
C MET A 314 -22.05 6.15 -7.46
N ALA A 315 -21.65 7.24 -8.14
CA ALA A 315 -21.66 7.32 -9.59
C ALA A 315 -20.43 6.68 -10.22
N GLU A 316 -19.26 7.19 -9.93
CA GLU A 316 -18.12 7.09 -10.84
C GLU A 316 -17.27 5.84 -10.55
N VAL A 317 -17.07 5.51 -9.27
CA VAL A 317 -16.30 4.33 -8.84
C VAL A 317 -17.09 3.03 -9.05
N TYR A 318 -18.39 3.00 -8.71
CA TYR A 318 -19.24 1.82 -8.89
C TYR A 318 -19.44 1.48 -10.39
N LEU A 319 -19.66 2.50 -11.23
CA LEU A 319 -19.77 2.30 -12.69
C LEU A 319 -18.46 1.81 -13.30
N THR A 320 -17.31 2.37 -12.91
CA THR A 320 -16.02 1.98 -13.48
C THR A 320 -15.61 0.54 -13.14
N PHE A 321 -15.84 0.12 -11.89
CA PHE A 321 -15.49 -1.24 -11.46
C PHE A 321 -16.43 -2.31 -12.02
N ARG A 322 -17.76 -2.07 -11.99
CA ARG A 322 -18.74 -2.97 -12.62
C ARG A 322 -18.57 -3.02 -14.13
N MET A 323 -18.30 -1.90 -14.82
CA MET A 323 -18.04 -1.91 -16.27
C MET A 323 -16.81 -2.72 -16.64
N ARG A 324 -15.71 -2.67 -15.87
CA ARG A 324 -14.52 -3.49 -16.15
C ARG A 324 -14.85 -4.99 -16.07
N SER A 325 -15.65 -5.38 -15.09
CA SER A 325 -16.14 -6.76 -14.93
C SER A 325 -17.15 -7.16 -16.02
N LEU A 326 -17.98 -6.22 -16.48
CA LEU A 326 -18.98 -6.46 -17.53
C LEU A 326 -18.38 -6.48 -18.94
N LEU A 327 -17.36 -5.67 -19.21
CA LEU A 327 -16.61 -5.68 -20.47
C LEU A 327 -15.77 -6.97 -20.61
N SER A 328 -15.23 -7.51 -19.51
CA SER A 328 -14.53 -8.79 -19.53
C SER A 328 -15.49 -9.95 -19.77
N LEU A 329 -16.70 -9.90 -19.20
CA LEU A 329 -17.77 -10.87 -19.43
C LEU A 329 -18.35 -10.77 -20.86
N SER A 330 -18.56 -9.55 -21.38
CA SER A 330 -19.03 -9.33 -22.75
C SER A 330 -18.02 -9.83 -23.79
N LYS A 331 -16.70 -9.68 -23.55
CA LYS A 331 -15.65 -10.25 -24.42
C LYS A 331 -15.64 -11.78 -24.39
N LYS A 332 -16.08 -12.39 -23.29
CA LYS A 332 -16.03 -13.85 -23.07
C LYS A 332 -17.28 -14.59 -23.53
N TYR A 333 -18.45 -13.95 -23.48
CA TYR A 333 -19.74 -14.64 -23.70
C TYR A 333 -20.61 -14.06 -24.83
N GLY A 334 -20.26 -12.90 -25.40
CA GLY A 334 -21.11 -12.20 -26.37
C GLY A 334 -22.37 -11.62 -25.72
N GLN A 335 -22.79 -10.44 -26.18
CA GLN A 335 -23.92 -9.60 -25.70
C GLN A 335 -24.44 -9.88 -24.28
N THR A 336 -24.11 -8.99 -23.33
CA THR A 336 -24.61 -9.05 -21.95
C THR A 336 -25.54 -7.88 -21.66
N THR A 337 -26.77 -8.16 -21.24
CA THR A 337 -27.72 -7.14 -20.74
C THR A 337 -27.54 -6.99 -19.23
N VAL A 338 -27.48 -5.76 -18.74
CA VAL A 338 -27.22 -5.47 -17.32
C VAL A 338 -28.23 -4.45 -16.82
N GLU A 339 -28.96 -4.81 -15.77
CA GLU A 339 -29.81 -3.89 -15.01
C GLU A 339 -29.01 -3.27 -13.86
N MET A 340 -29.10 -1.94 -13.72
CA MET A 340 -28.40 -1.19 -12.68
C MET A 340 -29.37 -0.25 -11.97
N SER A 341 -29.48 -0.38 -10.64
CA SER A 341 -30.17 0.59 -9.79
C SER A 341 -29.21 1.71 -9.42
N VAL A 342 -29.29 2.83 -10.14
CA VAL A 342 -28.55 4.06 -9.80
C VAL A 342 -29.48 4.89 -8.91
N GLY A 343 -29.02 5.33 -7.74
CA GLY A 343 -29.81 6.10 -6.77
C GLY A 343 -30.28 7.48 -7.29
N GLU A 344 -30.38 8.49 -6.42
CA GLU A 344 -30.83 9.87 -6.74
C GLU A 344 -29.86 10.66 -7.65
N MET A 345 -29.56 10.11 -8.82
CA MET A 345 -28.67 10.68 -9.81
C MET A 345 -29.50 11.22 -10.97
N ASN A 346 -29.21 12.43 -11.41
CA ASN A 346 -29.87 13.00 -12.58
C ASN A 346 -29.58 12.14 -13.82
N ARG A 347 -30.63 11.66 -14.49
CA ARG A 347 -30.57 10.79 -15.68
C ARG A 347 -29.61 11.30 -16.75
N ALA A 348 -29.55 12.62 -16.97
CA ALA A 348 -28.66 13.22 -17.96
C ALA A 348 -27.16 13.06 -17.60
N ARG A 349 -26.84 13.10 -16.31
CA ARG A 349 -25.47 13.01 -15.79
C ARG A 349 -24.96 11.57 -15.84
N VAL A 350 -25.83 10.59 -15.58
CA VAL A 350 -25.53 9.16 -15.72
C VAL A 350 -25.25 8.83 -17.18
N VAL A 351 -26.10 9.27 -18.11
CA VAL A 351 -25.90 9.03 -19.54
C VAL A 351 -24.61 9.67 -20.04
N HIS A 352 -24.31 10.90 -19.65
CA HIS A 352 -23.07 11.57 -20.07
C HIS A 352 -21.80 10.84 -19.61
N LEU A 353 -21.77 10.38 -18.35
CA LEU A 353 -20.70 9.55 -17.80
C LEU A 353 -20.54 8.22 -18.55
N LEU A 354 -21.67 7.53 -18.79
CA LEU A 354 -21.68 6.27 -19.53
C LEU A 354 -21.16 6.44 -20.96
N THR A 355 -21.58 7.50 -21.65
CA THR A 355 -21.16 7.78 -23.03
C THR A 355 -19.68 8.14 -23.10
N GLY A 356 -19.18 9.02 -22.23
CA GLY A 356 -17.76 9.39 -22.19
C GLY A 356 -16.83 8.21 -21.92
N MET A 357 -17.22 7.30 -21.02
CA MET A 357 -16.45 6.09 -20.70
C MET A 357 -16.44 5.06 -21.85
N LEU A 358 -17.50 5.03 -22.67
CA LEU A 358 -17.58 4.18 -23.87
C LEU A 358 -16.74 4.75 -25.02
N GLU A 359 -16.77 6.08 -25.21
CA GLU A 359 -15.98 6.79 -26.22
C GLU A 359 -14.47 6.65 -25.95
N GLU A 360 -14.04 6.80 -24.70
CA GLU A 360 -12.62 6.71 -24.30
C GLU A 360 -12.02 5.31 -24.51
N LYS A 361 -12.83 4.24 -24.43
CA LYS A 361 -12.36 2.85 -24.59
C LYS A 361 -12.53 2.25 -25.99
N THR A 362 -13.42 2.79 -26.80
CA THR A 362 -13.69 2.26 -28.15
C THR A 362 -13.01 3.05 -29.25
N GLY A 363 -12.56 4.28 -28.98
CA GLY A 363 -11.90 5.16 -29.97
C GLY A 363 -12.80 5.58 -31.13
N LEU A 364 -14.12 5.35 -31.03
CA LEU A 364 -15.09 5.64 -32.07
C LEU A 364 -15.75 6.99 -31.78
N THR A 365 -15.17 8.07 -32.31
CA THR A 365 -15.86 9.35 -32.40
C THR A 365 -16.83 9.31 -33.58
N GLY A 366 -18.11 9.09 -33.25
CA GLY A 366 -19.18 9.09 -34.25
C GLY A 366 -19.28 7.80 -35.06
N ILE A 367 -20.50 7.52 -35.52
CA ILE A 367 -20.95 6.30 -36.20
C ILE A 367 -21.40 5.19 -35.22
N MET A 368 -22.72 5.20 -34.98
CA MET A 368 -23.46 4.03 -34.50
C MET A 368 -23.36 2.88 -35.52
N GLY A 369 -22.30 2.08 -35.45
CA GLY A 369 -22.13 0.94 -36.34
C GLY A 369 -21.34 -0.19 -35.69
N GLY A 370 -22.01 -1.03 -34.90
CA GLY A 370 -21.46 -2.32 -34.49
C GLY A 370 -21.92 -2.87 -33.14
N ILE A 371 -22.41 -2.02 -32.23
CA ILE A 371 -22.99 -2.45 -30.95
C ILE A 371 -24.39 -1.83 -30.83
N GLN A 372 -25.41 -2.57 -31.25
CA GLN A 372 -26.80 -2.18 -31.00
C GLN A 372 -27.15 -2.50 -29.54
N ILE A 373 -26.98 -1.52 -28.64
CA ILE A 373 -27.63 -1.54 -27.32
C ILE A 373 -29.10 -1.16 -27.56
N LYS A 374 -29.95 -2.15 -27.81
CA LYS A 374 -31.34 -1.92 -28.26
C LYS A 374 -32.25 -1.29 -27.20
N THR A 375 -31.93 -1.37 -25.91
CA THR A 375 -32.67 -0.67 -24.85
C THR A 375 -31.85 -0.63 -23.56
N LEU A 376 -31.59 0.56 -23.01
CA LEU A 376 -31.11 0.73 -21.64
C LEU A 376 -32.31 1.17 -20.79
N THR A 377 -33.02 0.21 -20.17
CA THR A 377 -34.16 0.51 -19.30
C THR A 377 -33.65 0.81 -17.90
N LEU A 378 -33.64 2.10 -17.54
CA LEU A 378 -33.24 2.56 -16.21
C LEU A 378 -34.51 2.73 -15.34
N PHE A 379 -34.76 1.81 -14.41
CA PHE A 379 -35.81 1.98 -13.40
C PHE A 379 -35.26 2.76 -12.21
N ILE A 380 -35.71 4.00 -12.02
CA ILE A 380 -35.41 4.81 -10.84
C ILE A 380 -36.60 4.66 -9.88
N ILE A 381 -36.46 3.83 -8.84
CA ILE A 381 -37.47 3.75 -7.78
C ILE A 381 -37.21 4.88 -6.78
N GLY A 382 -37.85 6.03 -6.99
CA GLY A 382 -37.90 7.09 -5.98
C GLY A 382 -39.06 6.84 -5.01
N LYS A 383 -38.77 6.65 -3.71
CA LYS A 383 -39.79 6.76 -2.66
C LYS A 383 -39.99 8.23 -2.34
N THR A 384 -41.01 8.86 -2.91
CA THR A 384 -41.55 10.12 -2.39
C THR A 384 -42.54 9.79 -1.28
N ALA A 385 -42.17 10.09 -0.03
CA ALA A 385 -43.10 10.11 1.08
C ALA A 385 -43.72 11.51 1.18
N THR A 386 -44.96 11.69 0.69
CA THR A 386 -45.97 12.61 1.23
C THR A 386 -47.33 12.42 0.53
N GLY A 387 -48.38 12.17 1.31
CA GLY A 387 -49.73 12.76 1.10
C GLY A 387 -50.70 12.13 0.09
N ASN A 388 -51.59 11.27 0.60
CA ASN A 388 -53.05 11.19 0.35
C ASN A 388 -53.65 11.73 -0.98
N ASN A 389 -54.24 10.83 -1.80
CA ASN A 389 -55.66 10.78 -2.20
C ASN A 389 -55.86 10.09 -3.57
N GLY A 390 -56.74 9.09 -3.59
CA GLY A 390 -57.79 8.96 -4.60
C GLY A 390 -57.47 8.34 -5.97
N LEU A 391 -58.06 7.15 -6.16
CA LEU A 391 -58.87 6.72 -7.32
C LEU A 391 -58.21 6.24 -8.64
N GLU A 392 -58.60 4.98 -8.93
CA GLU A 392 -59.02 4.39 -10.22
C GLU A 392 -57.97 4.02 -11.30
N GLY A 393 -58.06 2.76 -11.74
CA GLY A 393 -57.24 2.09 -12.77
C GLY A 393 -57.74 2.33 -14.21
N PRO A 394 -57.67 1.36 -15.15
CA PRO A 394 -57.13 -0.02 -15.09
C PRO A 394 -55.67 -0.16 -15.53
#